data_AF-A0A6B2E1X1-F1
#
_entry.id   AF-A0A6B2E1X1-F1
#
_cell.length_a   1.000
_cell.length_b   1.000
_cell.length_c   1.000
_cell.angle_alpha   90.00
_cell.angle_beta   90.00
_cell.angle_gamma   90.00
#
_symmetry.space_group_name_H-M   'P 1'
#
loop_
_entity.id
_entity.type
_entity.pdbx_description
1 polymer ?
#
loop_
_entity_poly.entity_id
_entity_poly.type
_entity_poly.pdbx_seq_one_letter_code
_entity_poly.pdbx_strand_id
1 'polypeptide(L)'
;PPAPVSTTSAPSTAAPAAEQPIGDVIGTGIKTARGEIVFFARAVDAPELPDIHFGLVAGFRSGQTLESVLMTNEFHGSDRSFGFHATDGGELSGNEVIPVFGYFAGQAARITTTVHGKTVDASLARWTGDPNVVVFWFDPVVVPNSAVLTPLIAYDAAGKRLTK
;
A
#
# COMPACT_ATOMS: atom_id res chain seq x y z
N PRO A 1 -23.75 -46.29 -39.53
CA PRO A 1 -23.37 -44.89 -39.22
C PRO A 1 -23.35 -44.65 -37.70
N PRO A 2 -22.22 -44.30 -37.07
CA PRO A 2 -22.19 -43.90 -35.68
C PRO A 2 -22.50 -42.39 -35.53
N ALA A 3 -23.23 -42.04 -34.46
CA ALA A 3 -23.62 -40.68 -34.11
C ALA A 3 -22.45 -39.87 -33.54
N PRO A 4 -22.43 -38.52 -33.70
CA PRO A 4 -21.39 -37.69 -33.11
C PRO A 4 -21.59 -37.58 -31.59
N VAL A 5 -20.51 -37.76 -30.84
CA VAL A 5 -20.44 -37.49 -29.39
C VAL A 5 -20.31 -36.00 -29.17
N SER A 6 -21.25 -35.41 -28.42
CA SER A 6 -21.13 -34.04 -27.93
C SER A 6 -20.03 -34.00 -26.86
N THR A 7 -18.91 -33.36 -27.17
CA THR A 7 -17.90 -32.99 -26.19
C THR A 7 -18.45 -31.87 -25.31
N THR A 8 -18.86 -32.21 -24.08
CA THR A 8 -19.15 -31.23 -23.03
C THR A 8 -17.86 -30.50 -22.68
N SER A 9 -17.77 -29.22 -23.04
CA SER A 9 -16.73 -28.31 -22.57
C SER A 9 -16.83 -28.19 -21.05
N ALA A 10 -15.81 -28.65 -20.32
CA ALA A 10 -15.72 -28.38 -18.88
C ALA A 10 -15.63 -26.86 -18.67
N PRO A 11 -16.28 -26.30 -17.62
CA PRO A 11 -16.04 -24.92 -17.27
C PRO A 11 -14.56 -24.81 -16.88
N SER A 12 -13.79 -24.03 -17.64
CA SER A 12 -12.52 -23.53 -17.15
C SER A 12 -12.84 -22.68 -15.93
N THR A 13 -12.50 -23.18 -14.74
CA THR A 13 -12.33 -22.35 -13.55
C THR A 13 -11.32 -21.29 -13.95
N ALA A 14 -11.80 -20.09 -14.30
CA ALA A 14 -10.95 -18.95 -14.49
C ALA A 14 -10.14 -18.80 -13.20
N ALA A 15 -8.82 -18.85 -13.30
CA ALA A 15 -7.97 -18.38 -12.21
C ALA A 15 -8.49 -16.98 -11.83
N PRO A 16 -8.65 -16.66 -10.53
CA PRO A 16 -9.11 -15.34 -10.14
C PRO A 16 -8.22 -14.33 -10.86
N ALA A 17 -8.85 -13.44 -11.64
CA ALA A 17 -8.13 -12.41 -12.37
C ALA A 17 -7.24 -11.71 -11.35
N ALA A 18 -5.93 -11.64 -11.62
CA ALA A 18 -5.01 -10.92 -10.75
C ALA A 18 -5.56 -9.49 -10.62
N GLU A 19 -6.18 -9.21 -9.47
CA GLU A 19 -7.01 -8.03 -9.29
C GLU A 19 -6.13 -6.80 -9.46
N GLN A 20 -6.40 -6.06 -10.53
CA GLN A 20 -5.49 -5.03 -11.02
C GLN A 20 -5.36 -3.89 -10.00
N PRO A 21 -4.16 -3.30 -9.88
CA PRO A 21 -3.98 -2.07 -9.12
C PRO A 21 -4.98 -0.99 -9.51
N ILE A 22 -5.52 -0.28 -8.51
CA ILE A 22 -6.26 0.96 -8.74
C ILE A 22 -5.24 2.09 -8.86
N GLY A 23 -5.18 2.70 -10.05
CA GLY A 23 -4.18 3.71 -10.37
C GLY A 23 -2.79 3.11 -10.57
N ASP A 24 -1.77 3.93 -10.36
CA ASP A 24 -0.39 3.59 -10.67
C ASP A 24 0.28 2.83 -9.53
N VAL A 25 1.20 1.94 -9.91
CA VAL A 25 2.10 1.26 -8.97
C VAL A 25 3.22 2.23 -8.57
N ILE A 26 3.30 2.51 -7.28
CA ILE A 26 4.26 3.42 -6.67
C ILE A 26 5.57 2.67 -6.46
N GLY A 27 6.62 3.10 -7.16
CA GLY A 27 7.98 2.61 -6.94
C GLY A 27 8.62 3.26 -5.72
N THR A 28 9.16 2.45 -4.81
CA THR A 28 9.89 2.97 -3.64
C THR A 28 11.35 3.28 -3.94
N GLY A 29 11.89 2.74 -5.04
CA GLY A 29 13.32 2.73 -5.34
C GLY A 29 14.14 1.70 -4.53
N ILE A 30 13.56 1.05 -3.52
CA ILE A 30 14.24 0.05 -2.68
C ILE A 30 14.35 -1.26 -3.47
N LYS A 31 15.57 -1.64 -3.85
CA LYS A 31 15.86 -2.87 -4.61
C LYS A 31 16.26 -4.00 -3.67
N THR A 32 15.72 -5.18 -3.93
CA THR A 32 15.92 -6.41 -3.17
C THR A 32 16.26 -7.57 -4.10
N ALA A 33 16.56 -8.76 -3.56
CA ALA A 33 16.79 -9.94 -4.39
C ALA A 33 15.52 -10.37 -5.16
N ARG A 34 14.33 -10.00 -4.67
CA ARG A 34 13.03 -10.32 -5.28
C ARG A 34 12.56 -9.28 -6.30
N GLY A 35 13.15 -8.10 -6.30
CA GLY A 35 12.77 -7.00 -7.19
C GLY A 35 12.77 -5.66 -6.47
N GLU A 36 12.03 -4.68 -6.98
CA GLU A 36 11.81 -3.42 -6.26
C GLU A 36 10.62 -3.55 -5.32
N ILE A 37 10.71 -3.03 -4.09
CA ILE A 37 9.54 -2.87 -3.24
C ILE A 37 8.62 -1.82 -3.87
N VAL A 38 7.34 -2.13 -3.98
CA VAL A 38 6.33 -1.25 -4.54
C VAL A 38 5.09 -1.19 -3.67
N PHE A 39 4.37 -0.10 -3.79
CA PHE A 39 3.02 0.04 -3.22
C PHE A 39 1.99 0.22 -4.31
N PHE A 40 0.82 -0.37 -4.13
CA PHE A 40 -0.31 -0.14 -5.01
C PHE A 40 -1.61 -0.31 -4.25
N ALA A 41 -2.64 0.45 -4.64
CA ALA A 41 -3.96 0.29 -4.08
C ALA A 41 -4.68 -0.88 -4.75
N ARG A 42 -5.48 -1.62 -3.98
CA ARG A 42 -6.39 -2.65 -4.48
C ARG A 42 -7.79 -2.37 -3.95
N ALA A 43 -8.81 -2.66 -4.76
CA ALA A 43 -10.20 -2.58 -4.34
C ALA A 43 -10.44 -3.46 -3.09
N VAL A 44 -11.20 -2.93 -2.16
CA VAL A 44 -11.81 -3.71 -1.08
C VAL A 44 -13.30 -3.66 -1.33
N ASP A 45 -13.88 -4.82 -1.61
CA ASP A 45 -15.33 -5.00 -1.75
C ASP A 45 -15.76 -6.03 -0.71
N ALA A 46 -16.01 -5.54 0.50
CA ALA A 46 -16.42 -6.34 1.65
C ALA A 46 -17.72 -5.73 2.21
N PRO A 47 -18.85 -6.47 2.20
CA PRO A 47 -20.13 -5.96 2.71
C PRO A 47 -20.06 -5.47 4.17
N GLU A 48 -19.16 -6.04 4.96
CA GLU A 48 -18.89 -5.64 6.35
C GLU A 48 -18.11 -4.33 6.51
N LEU A 49 -17.48 -3.82 5.44
CA LEU A 49 -16.67 -2.59 5.42
C LEU A 49 -17.14 -1.63 4.32
N PRO A 50 -18.39 -1.14 4.34
CA PRO A 50 -18.97 -0.38 3.24
C PRO A 50 -18.30 0.99 2.98
N ASP A 51 -17.57 1.52 3.97
CA ASP A 51 -16.85 2.80 3.86
C ASP A 51 -15.36 2.62 3.48
N ILE A 52 -14.90 1.37 3.29
CA ILE A 52 -13.53 1.00 2.92
C ILE A 52 -13.55 0.45 1.49
N HIS A 53 -13.11 1.27 0.55
CA HIS A 53 -13.15 0.99 -0.88
C HIS A 53 -11.80 0.51 -1.42
N PHE A 54 -10.70 0.76 -0.69
CA PHE A 54 -9.39 0.27 -1.06
C PHE A 54 -8.52 -0.12 0.14
N GLY A 55 -7.54 -0.98 -0.13
CA GLY A 55 -6.41 -1.26 0.73
C GLY A 55 -5.12 -0.93 0.03
N LEU A 56 -4.08 -0.63 0.81
CA LEU A 56 -2.73 -0.40 0.33
C LEU A 56 -1.95 -1.72 0.42
N VAL A 57 -1.39 -2.14 -0.72
CA VAL A 57 -0.63 -3.38 -0.83
C VAL A 57 0.85 -3.04 -0.98
N ALA A 58 1.68 -3.62 -0.12
CA ALA A 58 3.11 -3.73 -0.30
C ALA A 58 3.44 -5.02 -1.07
N GLY A 59 4.38 -4.90 -2.00
CA GLY A 59 4.76 -6.01 -2.86
C GLY A 59 6.14 -5.84 -3.48
N PHE A 60 6.50 -6.79 -4.33
CA PHE A 60 7.72 -6.75 -5.14
C PHE A 60 7.38 -6.63 -6.62
N ARG A 61 8.14 -5.80 -7.33
CA ARG A 61 8.08 -5.65 -8.78
C ARG A 61 9.37 -6.17 -9.40
N SER A 62 9.24 -7.21 -10.23
CA SER A 62 10.33 -7.76 -11.04
C SER A 62 9.93 -7.76 -12.52
N GLY A 63 10.49 -6.81 -13.27
CA GLY A 63 10.03 -6.55 -14.64
C GLY A 63 8.57 -6.07 -14.66
N GLN A 64 7.71 -6.83 -15.34
CA GLN A 64 6.26 -6.56 -15.42
C GLN A 64 5.44 -7.30 -14.36
N THR A 65 6.08 -8.17 -13.57
CA THR A 65 5.38 -8.99 -12.57
C THR A 65 5.30 -8.25 -11.25
N LEU A 66 4.11 -8.26 -10.65
CA LEU A 66 3.85 -7.78 -9.29
C LEU A 66 3.55 -8.97 -8.39
N GLU A 67 4.24 -9.03 -7.28
CA GLU A 67 4.01 -9.98 -6.21
C GLU A 67 3.44 -9.25 -4.99
N SER A 68 2.27 -9.64 -4.52
CA SER A 68 1.65 -9.06 -3.31
C SER A 68 2.18 -9.77 -2.07
N VAL A 69 2.50 -9.01 -1.03
CA VAL A 69 3.12 -9.56 0.19
C VAL A 69 2.32 -9.21 1.43
N LEU A 70 2.03 -7.93 1.61
CA LEU A 70 1.28 -7.44 2.75
C LEU A 70 0.23 -6.48 2.23
N MET A 71 -1.02 -6.69 2.63
CA MET A 71 -2.12 -5.78 2.35
C MET A 71 -2.62 -5.22 3.68
N THR A 72 -2.73 -3.90 3.75
CA THR A 72 -3.25 -3.18 4.90
C THR A 72 -4.35 -2.24 4.45
N ASN A 73 -5.41 -2.14 5.23
CA ASN A 73 -6.57 -1.30 4.96
C ASN A 73 -6.99 -0.57 6.24
N GLU A 74 -7.84 0.43 6.08
CA GLU A 74 -8.50 1.04 7.24
C GLU A 74 -9.60 0.09 7.74
N PHE A 75 -9.77 0.02 9.07
CA PHE A 75 -10.74 -0.84 9.75
C PHE A 75 -11.81 -0.02 10.49
N HIS A 76 -11.60 1.28 10.67
CA HIS A 76 -12.46 2.21 11.38
C HIS A 76 -12.79 3.45 10.54
N GLY A 77 -14.08 3.64 10.25
CA GLY A 77 -14.57 4.78 9.50
C GLY A 77 -14.30 4.65 8.00
N SER A 78 -14.14 5.78 7.31
CA SER A 78 -13.88 5.80 5.87
C SER A 78 -12.37 5.78 5.58
N ASP A 79 -11.99 5.00 4.57
CA ASP A 79 -10.65 4.93 3.98
C ASP A 79 -10.12 6.27 3.44
N ARG A 80 -10.96 7.30 3.36
CA ARG A 80 -10.58 8.65 2.93
C ARG A 80 -10.86 9.71 3.99
N SER A 81 -11.19 9.29 5.22
CA SER A 81 -11.31 10.24 6.32
C SER A 81 -9.97 10.95 6.55
N PHE A 82 -9.98 12.23 6.94
CA PHE A 82 -8.72 12.97 7.08
C PHE A 82 -7.84 12.37 8.18
N GLY A 83 -6.60 12.01 7.86
CA GLY A 83 -5.67 11.44 8.82
C GLY A 83 -4.67 10.44 8.25
N PHE A 84 -3.93 9.81 9.16
CA PHE A 84 -3.04 8.68 8.88
C PHE A 84 -3.85 7.38 8.93
N HIS A 85 -3.62 6.51 7.94
CA HIS A 85 -4.31 5.24 7.79
C HIS A 85 -3.34 4.12 7.44
N ALA A 86 -3.77 2.88 7.73
CA ALA A 86 -3.14 1.65 7.29
C ALA A 86 -1.61 1.64 7.52
N THR A 87 -1.18 2.11 8.69
CA THR A 87 0.25 2.20 9.04
C THR A 87 0.75 0.84 9.49
N ASP A 88 1.58 0.21 8.68
CA ASP A 88 2.10 -1.14 8.92
C ASP A 88 3.52 -1.33 8.37
N GLY A 89 4.11 -2.50 8.54
CA GLY A 89 5.41 -2.87 8.02
C GLY A 89 6.54 -2.87 9.06
N GLY A 90 7.76 -3.07 8.57
CA GLY A 90 8.93 -3.38 9.39
C GLY A 90 9.02 -4.84 9.82
N GLU A 91 8.23 -5.69 9.17
CA GLU A 91 8.34 -7.15 9.25
C GLU A 91 9.13 -7.71 8.07
N LEU A 92 9.60 -8.95 8.24
CA LEU A 92 10.31 -9.69 7.20
C LEU A 92 9.32 -10.47 6.34
N SER A 93 9.38 -10.28 5.02
CA SER A 93 8.78 -11.18 4.05
C SER A 93 9.85 -12.08 3.44
N GLY A 94 10.00 -13.27 4.02
CA GLY A 94 11.15 -14.12 3.75
C GLY A 94 12.42 -13.50 4.34
N ASN A 95 13.32 -13.00 3.50
CA ASN A 95 14.59 -12.38 3.89
C ASN A 95 14.61 -10.86 3.69
N GLU A 96 13.51 -10.28 3.22
CA GLU A 96 13.44 -8.86 2.85
C GLU A 96 12.59 -8.08 3.85
N VAL A 97 13.07 -6.92 4.29
CA VAL A 97 12.34 -6.04 5.21
C VAL A 97 11.36 -5.19 4.40
N ILE A 98 10.07 -5.32 4.70
CA ILE A 98 9.07 -4.40 4.16
C ILE A 98 9.21 -3.08 4.94
N PRO A 99 9.46 -1.94 4.30
CA PRO A 99 9.56 -0.65 4.99
C PRO A 99 8.26 -0.35 5.72
N VAL A 100 8.34 0.41 6.80
CA VAL A 100 7.13 0.95 7.44
C VAL A 100 6.45 1.92 6.47
N PHE A 101 5.17 1.73 6.22
CA PHE A 101 4.41 2.44 5.21
C PHE A 101 2.97 2.69 5.63
N GLY A 102 2.28 3.53 4.88
CA GLY A 102 0.85 3.79 5.03
C GLY A 102 0.41 4.88 4.05
N TYR A 103 -0.76 5.46 4.29
CA TYR A 103 -1.20 6.64 3.55
C TYR A 103 -1.78 7.72 4.45
N PHE A 104 -1.73 8.95 3.97
CA PHE A 104 -2.35 10.11 4.59
C PHE A 104 -3.41 10.68 3.66
N ALA A 105 -4.64 10.79 4.14
CA ALA A 105 -5.73 11.46 3.45
C ALA A 105 -5.74 12.95 3.83
N GLY A 106 -5.30 13.82 2.92
CA GLY A 106 -5.28 15.27 3.13
C GLY A 106 -4.10 16.03 2.52
N GLN A 107 -3.64 15.67 1.31
CA GLN A 107 -2.61 16.39 0.53
C GLN A 107 -1.34 16.77 1.33
N ALA A 108 -0.81 15.83 2.13
CA ALA A 108 0.46 16.05 2.82
C ALA A 108 1.60 16.31 1.82
N ALA A 109 2.36 17.39 2.06
CA ALA A 109 3.58 17.69 1.31
C ALA A 109 4.84 17.18 2.01
N ARG A 110 4.75 16.93 3.33
CA ARG A 110 5.82 16.36 4.15
C ARG A 110 5.21 15.53 5.27
N ILE A 111 5.80 14.36 5.53
CA ILE A 111 5.44 13.51 6.67
C ILE A 111 6.71 13.18 7.42
N THR A 112 6.67 13.31 8.74
CA THR A 112 7.79 12.99 9.62
C THR A 112 7.36 12.05 10.73
N THR A 113 8.32 11.30 11.24
CA THR A 113 8.23 10.58 12.52
C THR A 113 9.44 10.92 13.39
N THR A 114 9.43 10.52 14.66
CA THR A 114 10.62 10.53 15.50
C THR A 114 11.04 9.10 15.80
N VAL A 115 12.33 8.81 15.62
CA VAL A 115 12.96 7.54 15.99
C VAL A 115 14.19 7.85 16.83
N HIS A 116 14.23 7.31 18.06
CA HIS A 116 15.29 7.57 19.04
C HIS A 116 15.60 9.07 19.25
N GLY A 117 14.55 9.91 19.29
CA GLY A 117 14.68 11.36 19.49
C GLY A 117 15.12 12.16 18.25
N LYS A 118 15.31 11.51 17.09
CA LYS A 118 15.63 12.18 15.83
C LYS A 118 14.43 12.21 14.90
N THR A 119 14.16 13.36 14.31
CA THR A 119 13.15 13.49 13.25
C THR A 119 13.63 12.81 11.98
N VAL A 120 12.75 11.99 11.40
CA VAL A 120 12.97 11.25 10.16
C VAL A 120 11.86 11.63 9.19
N ASP A 121 12.26 12.00 7.97
CA ASP A 121 11.34 12.28 6.87
C ASP A 121 10.92 10.98 6.16
N ALA A 122 9.63 10.89 5.82
CA ALA A 122 9.12 9.85 4.95
C ALA A 122 9.37 10.20 3.48
N SER A 123 9.55 9.16 2.66
CA SER A 123 9.36 9.28 1.21
C SER A 123 7.86 9.32 0.91
N LEU A 124 7.47 10.13 -0.07
CA LEU A 124 6.06 10.39 -0.40
C LEU A 124 5.78 10.18 -1.89
N ALA A 125 4.60 9.66 -2.19
CA ALA A 125 4.04 9.63 -3.53
C ALA A 125 2.55 9.95 -3.48
N ARG A 126 2.10 10.83 -4.37
CA ARG A 126 0.66 11.07 -4.57
C ARG A 126 0.07 9.90 -5.33
N TRP A 127 -1.01 9.35 -4.80
CA TRP A 127 -1.72 8.28 -5.48
C TRP A 127 -2.52 8.84 -6.66
N THR A 128 -2.48 8.16 -7.81
CA THR A 128 -3.21 8.61 -9.00
C THR A 128 -4.70 8.25 -8.98
N GLY A 129 -5.12 7.29 -8.14
CA GLY A 129 -6.54 6.98 -7.95
C GLY A 129 -7.29 8.05 -7.14
N ASP A 130 -6.59 8.75 -6.24
CA ASP A 130 -7.10 9.93 -5.53
C ASP A 130 -5.92 10.84 -5.15
N PRO A 131 -5.75 12.02 -5.77
CA PRO A 131 -4.63 12.91 -5.51
C PRO A 131 -4.66 13.54 -4.11
N ASN A 132 -5.76 13.40 -3.36
CA ASN A 132 -5.81 13.81 -1.95
C ASN A 132 -5.15 12.80 -1.01
N VAL A 133 -4.89 11.58 -1.49
CA VAL A 133 -4.23 10.52 -0.75
C VAL A 133 -2.74 10.49 -1.10
N VAL A 134 -1.91 10.53 -0.06
CA VAL A 134 -0.46 10.49 -0.18
C VAL A 134 0.04 9.22 0.48
N VAL A 135 0.63 8.34 -0.31
CA VAL A 135 1.32 7.14 0.20
C VAL A 135 2.67 7.56 0.74
N PHE A 136 3.03 7.03 1.90
CA PHE A 136 4.31 7.30 2.55
C PHE A 136 5.00 6.01 2.96
N TRP A 137 6.33 6.05 2.98
CA TRP A 137 7.16 4.99 3.53
C TRP A 137 8.46 5.56 4.10
N PHE A 138 9.03 4.84 5.05
CA PHE A 138 10.32 5.19 5.63
C PHE A 138 11.44 4.30 5.09
N ASP A 139 12.67 4.81 5.14
CA ASP A 139 13.85 3.98 4.90
C ASP A 139 13.90 2.88 5.99
N PRO A 140 13.88 1.58 5.62
CA PRO A 140 13.86 0.48 6.57
C PRO A 140 15.15 0.40 7.43
N VAL A 141 16.25 1.03 7.00
CA VAL A 141 17.48 1.14 7.79
C VAL A 141 17.32 2.13 8.93
N VAL A 142 16.57 3.22 8.69
CA VAL A 142 16.35 4.29 9.68
C VAL A 142 15.15 3.97 10.57
N VAL A 143 14.10 3.37 10.01
CA VAL A 143 12.87 2.98 10.70
C VAL A 143 12.64 1.49 10.50
N PRO A 144 13.23 0.64 11.36
CA PRO A 144 13.23 -0.81 11.16
C PRO A 144 11.88 -1.47 11.49
N ASN A 145 11.03 -0.84 12.30
CA ASN A 145 9.75 -1.39 12.71
C ASN A 145 8.70 -0.31 12.98
N SER A 146 7.42 -0.58 12.66
CA SER A 146 6.31 0.34 12.92
C SER A 146 6.15 0.68 14.42
N ALA A 147 6.54 -0.24 15.30
CA ALA A 147 6.52 -0.07 16.75
C ALA A 147 7.45 1.03 17.28
N VAL A 148 8.44 1.48 16.49
CA VAL A 148 9.34 2.57 16.90
C VAL A 148 8.86 3.95 16.45
N LEU A 149 7.76 4.04 15.70
CA LEU A 149 7.20 5.31 15.24
C LEU A 149 6.64 6.10 16.42
N THR A 150 7.11 7.33 16.62
CA THR A 150 6.53 8.24 17.62
C THR A 150 6.60 9.71 17.20
N PRO A 151 5.50 10.47 17.33
CA PRO A 151 4.30 10.31 16.53
C PRO A 151 4.52 10.64 15.03
N LEU A 152 3.62 10.16 14.17
CA LEU A 152 3.55 10.62 12.78
C LEU A 152 2.96 12.03 12.72
N ILE A 153 3.57 12.89 11.91
CA ILE A 153 3.15 14.28 11.73
C ILE A 153 3.16 14.61 10.25
N ALA A 154 2.02 15.08 9.74
CA ALA A 154 1.87 15.54 8.36
C ALA A 154 1.90 17.08 8.32
N TYR A 155 2.46 17.62 7.26
CA TYR A 155 2.53 19.05 6.99
C TYR A 155 2.06 19.35 5.56
N ASP A 156 1.46 20.51 5.37
CA ASP A 156 1.15 21.04 4.06
C ASP A 156 2.39 21.64 3.38
N ALA A 157 2.22 22.12 2.13
CA ALA A 157 3.32 22.72 1.36
C ALA A 157 3.86 24.02 1.97
N ALA A 158 3.12 24.68 2.86
CA ALA A 158 3.56 25.86 3.59
C ALA A 158 4.31 25.49 4.90
N GLY A 159 4.45 24.20 5.21
CA GLY A 159 5.07 23.71 6.43
C GLY A 159 4.15 23.79 7.66
N LYS A 160 2.86 24.06 7.46
CA LYS A 160 1.88 24.05 8.56
C LYS A 160 1.48 22.60 8.85
N ARG A 161 1.43 22.25 10.13
CA ARG A 161 0.94 20.93 10.56
C ARG A 161 -0.50 20.74 10.11
N LEU A 162 -0.75 19.61 9.47
CA LEU A 162 -2.07 19.13 9.10
C LEU A 162 -2.70 18.48 10.33
N THR A 163 -3.73 19.12 10.87
CA THR A 163 -4.52 18.64 12.00
C THR A 163 -6.00 18.83 11.68
N LYS A 164 -6.84 17.98 12.26
CA LYS A 164 -8.29 18.17 12.23
C LYS A 164 -8.72 19.18 13.29
#